data_AF-A0A512IKG8-F1
#
_entry.id   AF-A0A512IKG8-F1
#
_cell.length_a   1.000
_cell.length_b   1.000
_cell.length_c   1.000
_cell.angle_alpha   90.00
_cell.angle_beta   90.00
_cell.angle_gamma   90.00
#
_symmetry.space_group_name_H-M   'P 1'
#
loop_
_entity.id
_entity.type
_entity.pdbx_description
1 polymer ?
#
loop_
_entity_poly.entity_id
_entity_poly.type
_entity_poly.pdbx_seq_one_letter_code
_entity_poly.pdbx_strand_id
1 'polypeptide(L)' 'MPQPTERAPRCIHYVGFRDDRYWNAYRIFGGPRVIHRRWDFYATRDVGPDDVVVFAEGDAAQPVADRNATDLDERWL' A
#
# COMPACT_ATOMS: atom_id res chain seq x y z
N MET A 1 -27.50 -8.44 -20.99
CA MET A 1 -26.85 -7.21 -20.49
C MET A 1 -25.81 -7.64 -19.47
N PRO A 2 -24.50 -7.42 -19.67
CA PRO A 2 -23.55 -7.62 -18.57
C PRO A 2 -23.83 -6.56 -17.51
N GLN A 3 -23.98 -6.99 -16.25
CA GLN A 3 -24.12 -6.09 -15.11
C GLN A 3 -22.83 -5.29 -14.94
N PRO A 4 -22.87 -4.03 -14.44
CA PRO A 4 -21.65 -3.38 -14.02
C PRO A 4 -21.11 -4.21 -12.85
N THR A 5 -20.00 -4.92 -13.08
CA THR A 5 -19.21 -5.46 -11.98
C THR A 5 -18.81 -4.24 -11.15
N GLU A 6 -19.42 -4.05 -9.98
CA GLU A 6 -19.01 -3.01 -9.04
C GLU A 6 -17.56 -3.30 -8.66
N ARG A 7 -16.65 -2.70 -9.41
CA ARG A 7 -15.21 -2.87 -9.21
C ARG A 7 -14.90 -2.13 -7.92
N ALA A 8 -14.32 -2.83 -6.94
CA ALA A 8 -13.86 -2.17 -5.72
C ALA A 8 -12.97 -0.98 -6.09
N PRO A 9 -13.11 0.17 -5.41
CA PRO A 9 -12.32 1.34 -5.73
C PRO A 9 -10.84 1.02 -5.53
N ARG A 10 -10.02 1.31 -6.56
CA ARG A 10 -8.57 1.15 -6.51
C ARG A 10 -7.98 1.88 -5.31
N CYS A 11 -7.19 1.17 -4.51
CA CYS A 11 -6.47 1.66 -3.35
C CYS A 11 -4.97 1.81 -3.63
N ILE A 12 -4.31 2.72 -2.91
CA ILE A 12 -2.87 2.93 -2.96
C ILE A 12 -2.23 2.47 -1.65
N HIS A 13 -1.37 1.44 -1.72
CA HIS A 13 -0.66 0.87 -0.58
C HIS A 13 0.74 1.47 -0.51
N TYR A 14 1.00 2.29 0.50
CA TYR A 14 2.31 2.88 0.76
C TYR A 14 3.09 1.99 1.73
N VAL A 15 4.15 1.35 1.26
CA VAL A 15 4.87 0.33 2.03
C VAL A 15 6.22 0.83 2.50
N GLY A 16 6.44 0.81 3.81
CA GLY A 16 7.76 1.01 4.41
C GLY A 16 8.22 2.46 4.56
N PHE A 17 7.37 3.45 4.26
CA PHE A 17 7.68 4.86 4.50
C PHE A 17 7.81 5.17 6.00
N ARG A 18 8.75 6.06 6.36
CA ARG A 18 9.06 6.46 7.74
C ARG A 18 9.51 7.92 7.87
N ASP A 19 9.36 8.65 6.78
CA ASP A 19 9.87 10.00 6.60
C ASP A 19 9.06 10.74 5.52
N ASP A 20 9.45 11.98 5.24
CA ASP A 20 8.79 12.89 4.30
C ASP A 20 8.69 12.38 2.85
N ARG A 21 9.40 11.30 2.47
CA ARG A 21 9.22 10.68 1.14
C ARG A 21 7.78 10.21 0.93
N TYR A 22 7.05 9.87 1.99
CA TYR A 22 5.62 9.56 1.89
C TYR A 22 4.85 10.72 1.27
N TRP A 23 5.08 11.96 1.72
CA TRP A 23 4.34 13.12 1.23
C TRP A 23 4.62 13.40 -0.25
N ASN A 24 5.83 13.11 -0.72
CA ASN A 24 6.15 13.20 -2.15
C ASN A 24 5.42 12.13 -2.95
N ALA A 25 5.39 10.88 -2.47
CA ALA A 25 4.63 9.81 -3.10
C ALA A 25 3.13 10.11 -3.11
N TYR A 26 2.57 10.59 -1.99
CA TYR A 26 1.16 10.93 -1.86
C TYR A 26 0.72 12.04 -2.82
N ARG A 27 1.57 13.04 -3.07
CA ARG A 27 1.29 14.09 -4.07
C ARG A 27 1.16 13.54 -5.50
N ILE A 28 1.80 12.41 -5.80
CA ILE A 28 1.80 11.79 -7.13
C ILE A 28 0.65 10.79 -7.26
N PHE A 29 0.50 9.91 -6.26
CA PHE A 29 -0.41 8.76 -6.35
C PHE A 29 -1.75 8.98 -5.63
N GLY A 30 -1.83 9.89 -4.65
CA GLY A 30 -3.06 10.24 -3.95
C GLY A 30 -3.62 9.12 -3.06
N GLY A 31 -4.95 9.02 -3.01
CA GLY A 31 -5.69 7.99 -2.28
C GLY A 31 -7.00 7.59 -3.03
N PRO A 32 -7.84 6.67 -2.51
CA PRO A 32 -7.82 6.02 -1.17
C PRO A 32 -6.52 5.28 -0.85
N ARG A 33 -6.13 5.20 0.43
CA ARG A 33 -4.80 4.73 0.83
C ARG A 33 -4.78 3.77 2.02
N VAL A 34 -3.80 2.88 2.01
CA VAL A 34 -3.36 2.06 3.15
C VAL A 34 -1.86 2.28 3.32
N ILE A 35 -1.38 2.34 4.56
CA ILE A 35 0.05 2.54 4.85
C ILE A 35 0.55 1.32 5.61
N HIS A 36 1.27 0.44 4.93
CA HIS A 36 1.89 -0.72 5.57
C HIS A 36 3.26 -0.33 6.11
N ARG A 37 3.52 -0.64 7.38
CA ARG A 37 4.84 -0.42 7.96
C ARG A 37 5.90 -1.36 7.36
N ARG A 38 5.50 -2.53 6.86
CA ARG A 38 6.36 -3.56 6.28
C ARG A 38 5.65 -4.26 5.14
N TRP A 39 6.42 -4.78 4.18
CA TRP A 39 5.92 -5.76 3.22
C TRP A 39 5.83 -7.13 3.89
N ASP A 40 4.71 -7.42 4.55
CA ASP A 40 4.48 -8.66 5.29
C ASP A 40 3.34 -9.50 4.70
N PHE A 41 3.06 -10.66 5.29
CA PHE A 41 2.03 -11.58 4.82
C PHE A 41 0.62 -10.97 4.77
N TYR A 42 0.31 -10.00 5.62
CA TYR A 42 -0.99 -9.34 5.58
C TYR A 42 -1.01 -8.28 4.48
N ALA A 43 0.05 -7.48 4.36
CA ALA A 43 0.19 -6.52 3.28
C ALA A 43 0.07 -7.18 1.90
N THR A 44 0.67 -8.37 1.71
CA THR A 44 0.57 -9.08 0.42
C THR A 44 -0.83 -9.59 0.10
N ARG A 45 -1.67 -9.81 1.12
CA ARG A 45 -3.05 -10.28 0.96
C ARG A 45 -4.08 -9.15 0.88
N ASP A 46 -3.71 -7.97 1.36
CA ASP A 46 -4.55 -6.78 1.32
C ASP A 46 -4.54 -6.13 -0.06
N VAL A 47 -3.46 -6.29 -0.82
CA VAL A 47 -3.33 -5.77 -2.19
C VAL A 47 -4.24 -6.52 -3.16
N GLY A 48 -5.23 -5.83 -3.69
CA GLY A 48 -6.13 -6.32 -4.72
C GLY A 48 -5.51 -6.24 -6.13
N PRO A 49 -6.11 -6.93 -7.13
CA PRO A 49 -5.59 -6.98 -8.50
C PRO A 49 -5.47 -5.63 -9.22
N ASP A 50 -6.21 -4.61 -8.77
CA ASP A 50 -6.26 -3.28 -9.38
C ASP A 50 -5.58 -2.20 -8.54
N ASP A 51 -5.06 -2.59 -7.37
CA ASP A 51 -4.42 -1.69 -6.44
C ASP A 51 -3.00 -1.34 -6.90
N VAL A 52 -2.48 -0.25 -6.36
CA VAL A 52 -1.09 0.15 -6.60
C VAL A 52 -0.33 0.11 -5.31
N VAL A 53 0.82 -0.55 -5.36
CA VAL A 53 1.76 -0.61 -4.25
C VAL A 53 2.93 0.32 -4.56
N VAL A 54 3.19 1.25 -3.66
CA VAL A 54 4.32 2.17 -3.71
C VAL A 54 5.27 1.79 -2.59
N PHE A 55 6.46 1.34 -2.94
CA PHE A 55 7.48 0.93 -1.98
C PHE A 55 8.43 2.10 -1.68
N ALA A 56 8.70 2.33 -0.40
CA ALA A 56 9.74 3.28 0.01
C ALA A 56 11.15 2.77 -0.34
N GLU A 57 11.32 1.45 -0.33
CA GLU A 57 12.56 0.74 -0.63
C GLU A 57 12.24 -0.60 -1.32
N GLY A 58 13.09 -0.99 -2.26
CA GLY A 58 12.89 -2.22 -3.03
C GLY A 58 11.65 -2.19 -3.92
N ASP A 59 11.10 -3.38 -4.19
CA ASP A 59 9.93 -3.58 -5.02
C ASP A 59 9.13 -4.81 -4.54
N ALA A 60 8.14 -5.25 -5.31
CA ALA A 60 7.28 -6.38 -4.96
C ALA A 60 8.02 -7.74 -4.91
N ALA A 61 9.21 -7.86 -5.50
CA ALA A 61 10.01 -9.09 -5.48
C ALA A 61 10.86 -9.23 -4.21
N GLN A 62 10.88 -8.22 -3.34
CA GLN A 62 11.61 -8.28 -2.09
C GLN A 62 11.04 -9.37 -1.15
N PRO A 63 11.88 -9.97 -0.27
CA PRO A 63 11.40 -10.94 0.71
C PRO A 63 10.30 -10.35 1.58
N VAL A 64 9.24 -11.12 1.77
CA VAL A 64 8.18 -10.79 2.74
C VAL A 64 8.78 -10.85 4.15
N ALA A 65 8.50 -9.83 4.96
CA ALA A 65 8.98 -9.76 6.33
C ALA A 65 8.41 -10.92 7.18
N ASP A 66 9.27 -11.59 7.95
CA ASP A 66 8.90 -12.73 8.80
C ASP A 66 7.85 -12.39 9.88
N ARG A 67 7.80 -11.11 10.28
CA ARG A 67 6.88 -10.62 11.30
C ARG A 67 6.01 -9.52 10.72
N ASN A 68 4.72 -9.64 11.00
CA ASN A 68 3.76 -8.61 10.65
C ASN A 68 4.00 -7.31 11.45
N ALA A 69 3.43 -6.23 10.93
CA ALA A 69 3.35 -4.96 11.63
C ALA A 69 1.96 -4.35 11.47
N THR A 70 1.57 -3.50 12.43
CA THR A 70 0.33 -2.74 12.32
C THR A 70 0.45 -1.71 11.20
N ASP A 71 -0.63 -1.57 10.44
CA ASP A 71 -0.79 -0.50 9.47
C ASP A 71 -0.87 0.86 10.16
N LEU A 72 -0.50 1.88 9.41
CA LEU A 72 -0.34 3.24 9.92
C LEU A 72 -1.40 4.16 9.35
N ASP A 73 -1.50 5.31 10.01
CA ASP A 73 -2.04 6.52 9.42
C ASP A 73 -0.95 7.61 9.42
N GLU A 74 -1.27 8.77 8.84
CA GLU A 74 -0.33 9.87 8.65
C GLU A 74 0.25 10.43 9.95
N ARG A 75 -0.32 10.12 11.13
CA ARG A 75 0.20 10.57 12.42
C ARG A 75 1.50 9.85 12.82
N TRP A 76 1.84 8.77 12.13
CA TRP A 76 2.96 7.89 12.44
C TRP A 76 4.07 7.90 11.38
N LEU A 77 4.03 8.89 10.48
CA LEU A 77 4.97 9.08 9.36
C LEU A 77 5.82 10.34 9.52
#